data_AF-A0A4R9JL13-F1
#
_entry.id   AF-A0A4R9JL13-F1
#
_cell.length_a   1.000
_cell.length_b   1.000
_cell.length_c   1.000
_cell.angle_alpha   90.00
_cell.angle_beta   90.00
_cell.angle_gamma   90.00
#
_symmetry.space_group_name_H-M   'P 1'
#
loop_
_entity.id
_entity.type
_entity.pdbx_description
1 polymer ?
#
loop_
_entity_poly.entity_id
_entity_poly.type
_entity_poly.pdbx_seq_one_letter_code
_entity_poly.pdbx_strand_id
1 'polypeptide(L)'
;MKLLTSVILLSISLGLVAKSTMSYRERKKQLDGKITLVLDIKEQLKLEPEVGKASVESIRDQVEETYRVGKRAEIEKVLTLAEGEILVTQRKLCIPMEEAANGLYQKAMGLWIQMETDEKSGTTRLEWDTKEKIQRYLVMAKSEKDHAKEYFLSGNYQLSLHTYKRSLVYSLLTLRSQKSEIPETYQSADAAWVQPIWMSLHKQKQNSIQEN
;
A
#
# COMPACT_ATOMS: atom_id res chain seq x y z
N MET A 1 -16.99 37.06 -31.00
CA MET A 1 -17.19 35.65 -31.39
C MET A 1 -15.90 34.94 -31.83
N LYS A 2 -15.03 35.53 -32.66
CA LYS A 2 -13.79 34.87 -33.16
C LYS A 2 -12.77 34.47 -32.08
N LEU A 3 -12.66 35.22 -30.98
CA LEU A 3 -11.72 34.93 -29.87
C LEU A 3 -12.14 33.72 -29.03
N LEU A 4 -13.45 33.57 -28.76
CA LEU A 4 -14.00 32.44 -27.99
C LEU A 4 -13.81 31.12 -28.73
N THR A 5 -14.04 31.11 -30.05
CA THR A 5 -13.79 29.92 -30.89
C THR A 5 -12.31 29.55 -30.93
N SER A 6 -11.41 30.53 -30.97
CA SER A 6 -9.96 30.28 -30.94
C SER A 6 -9.49 29.72 -29.60
N VAL A 7 -10.03 30.20 -28.47
CA VAL A 7 -9.70 29.66 -27.14
C VAL A 7 -10.21 28.23 -26.97
N ILE A 8 -11.41 27.92 -27.46
CA ILE A 8 -11.96 26.54 -27.41
C ILE A 8 -11.12 25.60 -28.29
N LEU A 9 -10.75 26.02 -29.50
CA LEU A 9 -9.88 25.24 -30.39
C LEU A 9 -8.47 25.06 -29.80
N LEU A 10 -7.90 26.10 -29.18
CA LEU A 10 -6.61 26.02 -28.51
C LEU A 10 -6.68 25.02 -27.33
N SER A 11 -7.74 25.09 -26.51
CA SER A 11 -7.98 24.18 -25.39
C SER A 11 -8.10 22.72 -25.84
N ILE A 12 -8.80 22.46 -26.94
CA ILE A 12 -8.98 21.11 -27.51
C ILE A 12 -7.65 20.61 -28.09
N SER A 13 -6.89 21.48 -28.76
CA SER A 13 -5.57 21.11 -29.31
C SER A 13 -4.53 20.84 -28.22
N LEU A 14 -4.49 21.62 -27.14
CA LEU A 14 -3.64 21.32 -25.98
C LEU A 14 -4.09 20.05 -25.24
N GLY A 15 -5.40 19.80 -25.14
CA GLY A 15 -5.95 18.56 -24.59
C GLY A 15 -5.57 17.30 -25.39
N LEU A 16 -5.38 17.43 -26.70
CA LEU A 16 -4.91 16.34 -27.59
C LEU A 16 -3.38 16.14 -27.53
N VAL A 17 -2.60 17.19 -27.28
CA VAL A 17 -1.14 17.14 -27.18
C VAL A 17 -0.66 16.66 -25.80
N ALA A 18 -1.52 16.72 -24.78
CA ALA A 18 -1.25 16.11 -23.46
C ALA A 18 -1.41 14.57 -23.45
N LYS A 19 -1.48 13.91 -24.62
CA LYS A 19 -1.25 12.46 -24.71
C LYS A 19 0.20 12.19 -24.30
N SER A 20 0.35 11.50 -23.18
CA SER A 20 1.59 11.21 -22.45
C SER A 20 2.86 11.18 -23.31
N THR A 21 3.88 11.95 -22.91
CA THR A 21 5.27 11.82 -23.40
C THR A 21 5.91 10.47 -23.07
N MET A 22 5.21 9.62 -22.33
CA MET A 22 5.67 8.35 -21.81
C MET A 22 5.47 7.22 -22.82
N SER A 23 6.51 6.40 -22.99
CA SER A 23 6.48 5.27 -23.92
C SER A 23 5.51 4.17 -23.45
N TYR A 24 5.02 3.34 -24.39
CA TYR A 24 4.18 2.18 -24.04
C TYR A 24 4.85 1.23 -23.06
N ARG A 25 6.17 1.10 -23.13
CA ARG A 25 6.96 0.30 -22.19
C ARG A 25 6.89 0.85 -20.76
N GLU A 26 7.00 2.15 -20.60
CA GLU A 26 6.92 2.81 -19.29
C GLU A 26 5.50 2.77 -18.73
N ARG A 27 4.48 3.01 -19.57
CA ARG A 27 3.06 2.84 -19.20
C ARG A 27 2.78 1.42 -18.70
N LYS A 28 3.18 0.41 -19.47
CA LYS A 28 3.05 -0.99 -19.06
C LYS A 28 3.77 -1.25 -17.73
N LYS A 29 5.03 -0.82 -17.59
CA LYS A 29 5.79 -1.01 -16.35
C LYS A 29 5.11 -0.39 -15.13
N GLN A 30 4.56 0.82 -15.27
CA GLN A 30 3.83 1.47 -14.19
C GLN A 30 2.53 0.73 -13.86
N LEU A 31 1.80 0.28 -14.87
CA LEU A 31 0.59 -0.52 -14.72
C LEU A 31 0.87 -1.85 -14.01
N ASP A 32 1.92 -2.56 -14.41
CA ASP A 32 2.35 -3.82 -13.79
C ASP A 32 2.68 -3.61 -12.30
N GLY A 33 3.33 -2.49 -11.95
CA GLY A 33 3.60 -2.13 -10.56
C GLY A 33 2.33 -1.86 -9.76
N LYS A 34 1.33 -1.18 -10.35
CA LYS A 34 0.02 -0.94 -9.74
C LYS A 34 -0.75 -2.24 -9.52
N ILE A 35 -0.76 -3.13 -10.52
CA ILE A 35 -1.38 -4.46 -10.47
C ILE A 35 -0.74 -5.30 -9.36
N THR A 36 0.59 -5.34 -9.32
CA THR A 36 1.35 -6.11 -8.32
C THR A 36 0.98 -5.68 -6.90
N LEU A 37 0.90 -4.37 -6.64
CA LEU A 37 0.49 -3.88 -5.32
C LEU A 37 -0.93 -4.32 -4.96
N VAL A 38 -1.88 -4.22 -5.89
CA VAL A 38 -3.27 -4.59 -5.65
C VAL A 38 -3.39 -6.09 -5.34
N LEU A 39 -2.71 -6.94 -6.11
CA LEU A 39 -2.72 -8.38 -5.91
C LEU A 39 -2.08 -8.76 -4.56
N ASP A 40 -0.91 -8.20 -4.25
CA ASP A 40 -0.22 -8.43 -2.97
C ASP A 40 -1.12 -8.03 -1.78
N ILE A 41 -1.78 -6.87 -1.82
CA ILE A 41 -2.70 -6.47 -0.75
C ILE A 41 -3.86 -7.45 -0.62
N LYS A 42 -4.52 -7.81 -1.73
CA LYS A 42 -5.68 -8.70 -1.71
C LYS A 42 -5.31 -10.08 -1.17
N GLU A 43 -4.20 -10.63 -1.62
CA GLU A 43 -3.69 -11.93 -1.18
C GLU A 43 -3.37 -11.92 0.33
N GLN A 44 -2.57 -10.95 0.78
CA GLN A 44 -2.05 -10.97 2.16
C GLN A 44 -3.10 -10.58 3.21
N LEU A 45 -4.14 -9.83 2.82
CA LEU A 45 -5.27 -9.52 3.69
C LEU A 45 -6.47 -10.46 3.46
N LYS A 46 -6.32 -11.49 2.63
CA LYS A 46 -7.38 -12.46 2.29
C LYS A 46 -8.69 -11.77 1.88
N LEU A 47 -8.57 -10.69 1.10
CA LEU A 47 -9.74 -9.96 0.61
C LEU A 47 -10.41 -10.75 -0.52
N GLU A 48 -11.73 -10.67 -0.57
CA GLU A 48 -12.51 -11.39 -1.58
C GLU A 48 -12.03 -11.06 -3.01
N PRO A 49 -11.79 -12.09 -3.84
CA PRO A 49 -11.36 -11.89 -5.21
C PRO A 49 -12.47 -11.24 -6.05
N GLU A 50 -12.08 -10.39 -6.98
CA GLU A 50 -13.01 -9.89 -8.00
C GLU A 50 -13.21 -11.00 -9.05
N VAL A 51 -14.45 -11.37 -9.34
CA VAL A 51 -14.77 -12.42 -10.31
C VAL A 51 -15.20 -11.80 -11.65
N GLY A 52 -14.64 -12.31 -12.74
CA GLY A 52 -15.05 -11.98 -14.11
C GLY A 52 -14.03 -11.15 -14.90
N LYS A 53 -14.43 -10.67 -16.08
CA LYS A 53 -13.54 -10.00 -17.05
C LYS A 53 -12.87 -8.72 -16.55
N ALA A 54 -13.40 -8.12 -15.48
CA ALA A 54 -12.84 -6.94 -14.84
C ALA A 54 -11.92 -7.27 -13.65
N SER A 55 -11.60 -8.55 -13.42
CA SER A 55 -10.64 -8.91 -12.37
C SER A 55 -9.26 -8.39 -12.73
N VAL A 56 -8.47 -8.08 -11.70
CA VAL A 56 -7.12 -7.52 -11.87
C VAL A 56 -6.20 -8.50 -12.61
N GLU A 57 -6.38 -9.79 -12.40
CA GLU A 57 -5.69 -10.87 -13.13
C GLU A 57 -6.10 -10.88 -14.60
N SER A 58 -7.40 -10.75 -14.89
CA SER A 58 -7.89 -10.68 -16.27
C SER A 58 -7.34 -9.46 -17.01
N ILE A 59 -7.28 -8.32 -16.34
CA ILE A 59 -6.68 -7.07 -16.87
C ILE A 59 -5.20 -7.29 -17.20
N ARG A 60 -4.44 -7.88 -16.27
CA ARG A 60 -3.01 -8.20 -16.47
C ARG A 60 -2.84 -9.09 -17.69
N ASP A 61 -3.59 -10.19 -17.76
CA ASP A 61 -3.43 -11.18 -18.83
C ASP A 61 -3.83 -10.59 -20.20
N GLN A 62 -4.87 -9.77 -20.25
CA GLN A 62 -5.29 -9.05 -21.46
C GLN A 62 -4.23 -8.06 -21.95
N VAL A 63 -3.61 -7.31 -21.02
CA VAL A 63 -2.54 -6.36 -21.33
C VAL A 63 -1.31 -7.09 -21.85
N GLU A 64 -0.87 -8.17 -21.19
CA GLU A 64 0.29 -8.96 -21.61
C GLU A 64 0.11 -9.54 -23.02
N GLU A 65 -1.04 -10.17 -23.28
CA GLU A 65 -1.32 -10.76 -24.59
C GLU A 65 -1.34 -9.69 -25.68
N THR A 66 -2.08 -8.60 -25.46
CA THR A 66 -2.18 -7.50 -26.43
C THR A 66 -0.83 -6.80 -26.64
N TYR A 67 0.00 -6.68 -25.61
CA TYR A 67 1.33 -6.08 -25.73
C TYR A 67 2.30 -6.95 -26.54
N ARG A 68 2.12 -8.28 -26.51
CA ARG A 68 2.97 -9.23 -27.22
C ARG A 68 2.67 -9.32 -28.71
N VAL A 69 1.39 -9.37 -29.08
CA VAL A 69 0.97 -9.67 -30.47
C VAL A 69 0.14 -8.57 -31.13
N GLY A 70 -0.31 -7.58 -30.36
CA GLY A 70 -1.22 -6.54 -30.83
C GLY A 70 -0.55 -5.42 -31.65
N LYS A 71 -1.37 -4.73 -32.43
CA LYS A 71 -0.95 -3.53 -33.18
C LYS A 71 -0.86 -2.33 -32.24
N ARG A 72 -0.09 -1.30 -32.62
CA ARG A 72 0.10 -0.07 -31.81
C ARG A 72 -1.22 0.55 -31.31
N ALA A 73 -2.24 0.62 -32.17
CA ALA A 73 -3.55 1.17 -31.79
C ALA A 73 -4.29 0.30 -30.75
N GLU A 74 -4.11 -1.02 -30.79
CA GLU A 74 -4.69 -1.97 -29.83
C GLU A 74 -3.95 -1.87 -28.49
N ILE A 75 -2.61 -1.75 -28.52
CA ILE A 75 -1.78 -1.51 -27.33
C ILE A 75 -2.18 -0.21 -26.63
N GLU A 76 -2.33 0.89 -27.37
CA GLU A 76 -2.80 2.16 -26.81
C GLU A 76 -4.15 2.01 -26.10
N LYS A 77 -5.09 1.33 -26.78
CA LYS A 77 -6.45 1.13 -26.28
C LYS A 77 -6.46 0.28 -25.01
N VAL A 78 -5.77 -0.86 -25.00
CA VAL A 78 -5.76 -1.77 -23.84
C VAL A 78 -5.10 -1.12 -22.63
N LEU A 79 -3.98 -0.41 -22.82
CA LEU A 79 -3.28 0.27 -21.72
C LEU A 79 -4.16 1.37 -21.12
N THR A 80 -4.84 2.15 -21.96
CA THR A 80 -5.72 3.23 -21.49
C THR A 80 -6.92 2.68 -20.70
N LEU A 81 -7.52 1.58 -21.15
CA LEU A 81 -8.62 0.93 -20.42
C LEU A 81 -8.12 0.34 -19.09
N ALA A 82 -7.03 -0.42 -19.12
CA ALA A 82 -6.46 -1.04 -17.93
C ALA A 82 -6.00 0.00 -16.87
N GLU A 83 -5.43 1.12 -17.30
CA GLU A 83 -5.05 2.24 -16.41
C GLU A 83 -6.28 2.86 -15.72
N GLY A 84 -7.42 2.96 -16.42
CA GLY A 84 -8.67 3.44 -15.84
C GLY A 84 -9.28 2.43 -14.86
N GLU A 85 -9.32 1.16 -15.25
CA GLU A 85 -9.87 0.09 -14.41
C GLU A 85 -9.05 -0.11 -13.14
N ILE A 86 -7.72 -0.16 -13.23
CA ILE A 86 -6.85 -0.31 -12.05
C ILE A 86 -7.01 0.87 -11.10
N LEU A 87 -7.20 2.10 -11.61
CA LEU A 87 -7.41 3.28 -10.78
C LEU A 87 -8.70 3.16 -9.95
N VAL A 88 -9.77 2.65 -10.56
CA VAL A 88 -11.05 2.39 -9.88
C VAL A 88 -10.88 1.30 -8.83
N THR A 89 -10.18 0.21 -9.15
CA THR A 89 -9.90 -0.87 -8.19
C THR A 89 -9.07 -0.37 -7.01
N GLN A 90 -8.05 0.45 -7.25
CA GLN A 90 -7.24 1.04 -6.18
C GLN A 90 -8.06 1.92 -5.25
N ARG A 91 -8.93 2.77 -5.81
CA ARG A 91 -9.84 3.61 -5.03
C ARG A 91 -10.73 2.78 -4.12
N LYS A 92 -11.33 1.70 -4.63
CA LYS A 92 -12.18 0.79 -3.86
C LYS A 92 -11.38 0.11 -2.75
N LEU A 93 -10.16 -0.33 -3.06
CA LEU A 93 -9.28 -1.03 -2.14
C LEU A 93 -8.77 -0.14 -0.99
N CYS A 94 -8.70 1.18 -1.17
CA CYS A 94 -8.35 2.11 -0.09
C CYS A 94 -9.30 2.03 1.11
N ILE A 95 -10.58 1.70 0.90
CA ILE A 95 -11.59 1.64 1.97
C ILE A 95 -11.28 0.52 2.98
N PRO A 96 -11.21 -0.78 2.59
CA PRO A 96 -10.86 -1.84 3.53
C PRO A 96 -9.43 -1.69 4.06
N MET A 97 -8.50 -1.08 3.31
CA MET A 97 -7.15 -0.78 3.79
C MET A 97 -7.16 0.25 4.93
N GLU A 98 -8.00 1.28 4.85
CA GLU A 98 -8.17 2.26 5.92
C GLU A 98 -8.72 1.60 7.19
N GLU A 99 -9.75 0.78 7.05
CA GLU A 99 -10.38 0.05 8.15
C GLU A 99 -9.38 -0.88 8.82
N ALA A 100 -8.65 -1.67 8.04
CA ALA A 100 -7.62 -2.58 8.53
C ALA A 100 -6.50 -1.82 9.26
N ALA A 101 -5.96 -0.76 8.63
CA ALA A 101 -4.88 0.04 9.22
C ALA A 101 -5.34 0.71 10.52
N ASN A 102 -6.55 1.26 10.55
CA ASN A 102 -7.10 1.86 11.76
C ASN A 102 -7.33 0.83 12.86
N GLY A 103 -7.99 -0.29 12.55
CA GLY A 103 -8.31 -1.33 13.52
C GLY A 103 -7.05 -1.94 14.15
N LEU A 104 -6.06 -2.27 13.33
CA LEU A 104 -4.81 -2.88 13.82
C LEU A 104 -3.98 -1.89 14.65
N TYR A 105 -3.91 -0.63 14.22
CA TYR A 105 -3.27 0.43 14.99
C TYR A 105 -3.92 0.60 16.37
N GLN A 106 -5.26 0.68 16.43
CA GLN A 106 -5.98 0.84 17.70
C GLN A 106 -5.75 -0.35 18.63
N LYS A 107 -5.71 -1.58 18.10
CA LYS A 107 -5.36 -2.76 18.89
C LYS A 107 -3.95 -2.67 19.47
N ALA A 108 -2.96 -2.33 18.65
CA ALA A 108 -1.57 -2.19 19.10
C ALA A 108 -1.40 -1.06 20.13
N MET A 109 -2.08 0.07 19.94
CA MET A 109 -2.08 1.19 20.87
C MET A 109 -2.78 0.84 22.19
N GLY A 110 -3.90 0.14 22.15
CA GLY A 110 -4.61 -0.30 23.35
C GLY A 110 -3.76 -1.22 24.23
N LEU A 111 -3.04 -2.17 23.61
CA LEU A 111 -2.08 -3.02 24.31
C LEU A 111 -0.92 -2.22 24.91
N TRP A 112 -0.42 -1.22 24.18
CA TRP A 112 0.63 -0.35 24.69
C TRP A 112 0.20 0.42 25.94
N ILE A 113 -1.00 1.01 25.92
CA ILE A 113 -1.57 1.73 27.06
C ILE A 113 -1.71 0.79 28.27
N GLN A 114 -2.17 -0.44 28.06
CA GLN A 114 -2.27 -1.44 29.13
C GLN A 114 -0.89 -1.75 29.72
N MET A 115 0.11 -2.01 28.88
CA MET A 115 1.48 -2.27 29.33
C MET A 115 2.09 -1.09 30.13
N GLU A 116 1.82 0.15 29.73
CA GLU A 116 2.26 1.32 30.51
C GLU A 116 1.56 1.46 31.86
N THR A 117 0.28 1.09 31.94
CA THR A 117 -0.44 1.03 33.21
C THR A 117 0.09 -0.07 34.12
N ASP A 118 0.38 -1.24 33.56
CA ASP A 118 0.95 -2.37 34.30
C ASP A 118 2.39 -2.06 34.79
N GLU A 119 3.16 -1.30 34.01
CA GLU A 119 4.47 -0.78 34.42
C GLU A 119 4.36 0.20 35.58
N LYS A 120 3.44 1.18 35.49
CA LYS A 120 3.22 2.18 36.54
C LYS A 120 2.70 1.58 37.85
N SER A 121 1.92 0.50 37.77
CA SER A 121 1.45 -0.25 38.95
C SER A 121 2.51 -1.18 39.54
N GLY A 122 3.65 -1.37 38.87
CA GLY A 122 4.73 -2.27 39.30
C GLY A 122 4.48 -3.75 38.99
N THR A 123 3.43 -4.07 38.24
CA THR A 123 3.05 -5.45 37.89
C THR A 123 4.03 -6.07 36.89
N THR A 124 4.60 -5.25 36.01
CA THR A 124 5.60 -5.66 35.02
C THR A 124 6.69 -4.60 34.89
N ARG A 125 7.92 -5.01 34.59
CA ARG A 125 9.01 -4.07 34.27
C ARG A 125 9.38 -4.21 32.81
N LEU A 126 9.27 -3.12 32.06
CA LEU A 126 9.64 -3.09 30.64
C LEU A 126 11.10 -2.65 30.51
N GLU A 127 11.82 -3.28 29.59
CA GLU A 127 13.13 -2.77 29.19
C GLU A 127 12.95 -1.47 28.40
N TRP A 128 13.79 -0.47 28.70
CA TRP A 128 13.70 0.85 28.08
C TRP A 128 13.80 0.78 26.54
N ASP A 129 14.70 -0.04 26.00
CA ASP A 129 14.84 -0.26 24.55
C ASP A 129 13.54 -0.79 23.91
N THR A 130 12.82 -1.66 24.63
CA THR A 130 11.56 -2.24 24.13
C THR A 130 10.46 -1.18 24.10
N LYS A 131 10.37 -0.36 25.14
CA LYS A 131 9.45 0.78 25.23
C LYS A 131 9.67 1.79 24.11
N GLU A 132 10.92 2.18 23.90
CA GLU A 132 11.27 3.13 22.84
C GLU A 132 10.94 2.57 21.45
N LYS A 133 11.26 1.30 21.20
CA LYS A 133 10.95 0.62 19.93
C LYS A 133 9.45 0.56 19.66
N ILE A 134 8.65 0.18 20.65
CA ILE A 134 7.18 0.14 20.53
C ILE A 134 6.63 1.54 20.21
N GLN A 135 7.06 2.55 20.96
CA GLN A 135 6.61 3.92 20.76
C GLN A 135 6.96 4.45 19.36
N ARG A 136 8.19 4.18 18.87
CA ARG A 136 8.60 4.57 17.51
C ARG A 136 7.70 3.94 16.44
N TYR A 137 7.41 2.64 16.55
CA TYR A 137 6.52 1.98 15.58
C TYR A 137 5.08 2.53 15.64
N LEU A 138 4.54 2.81 16.83
CA LEU A 138 3.21 3.42 16.96
C LEU A 138 3.14 4.80 16.31
N VAL A 139 4.15 5.65 16.52
CA VAL A 139 4.23 6.99 15.91
C VAL A 139 4.28 6.88 14.38
N MET A 140 5.10 5.98 13.84
CA MET A 140 5.16 5.75 12.39
C MET A 140 3.85 5.18 11.85
N ALA A 141 3.25 4.19 12.53
CA ALA A 141 1.97 3.63 12.12
C ALA A 141 0.87 4.68 12.02
N LYS A 142 0.80 5.59 13.02
CA LYS A 142 -0.15 6.71 13.02
C LYS A 142 0.12 7.67 11.87
N SER A 143 1.37 8.13 11.73
CA SER A 143 1.74 9.10 10.69
C SER A 143 1.44 8.57 9.28
N GLU A 144 1.80 7.31 9.01
CA GLU A 144 1.51 6.66 7.72
C GLU A 144 0.00 6.57 7.47
N LYS A 145 -0.81 6.17 8.46
CA LYS A 145 -2.26 6.11 8.30
C LYS A 145 -2.87 7.47 7.98
N ASP A 146 -2.39 8.52 8.65
CA ASP A 146 -2.91 9.87 8.47
C ASP A 146 -2.51 10.43 7.08
N HIS A 147 -1.25 10.24 6.64
CA HIS A 147 -0.82 10.60 5.27
C HIS A 147 -1.56 9.80 4.19
N ALA A 148 -1.92 8.54 4.44
CA ALA A 148 -2.63 7.72 3.47
C ALA A 148 -4.01 8.30 3.14
N LYS A 149 -4.67 8.94 4.12
CA LYS A 149 -5.93 9.68 3.92
C LYS A 149 -5.73 10.92 3.07
N GLU A 150 -4.66 11.68 3.30
CA GLU A 150 -4.33 12.84 2.48
C GLU A 150 -4.11 12.45 1.01
N TYR A 151 -3.38 11.35 0.78
CA TYR A 151 -3.20 10.83 -0.58
C TYR A 151 -4.51 10.36 -1.21
N PHE A 152 -5.39 9.72 -0.44
CA PHE A 152 -6.72 9.34 -0.92
C PHE A 152 -7.53 10.57 -1.37
N LEU A 153 -7.55 11.63 -0.55
CA LEU A 153 -8.25 12.88 -0.86
C LEU A 153 -7.66 13.59 -2.09
N SER A 154 -6.35 13.49 -2.32
CA SER A 154 -5.69 14.01 -3.52
C SER A 154 -5.93 13.17 -4.79
N GLY A 155 -6.61 12.03 -4.69
CA GLY A 155 -6.82 11.10 -5.80
C GLY A 155 -5.61 10.21 -6.11
N ASN A 156 -4.53 10.27 -5.31
CA ASN A 156 -3.36 9.42 -5.47
C ASN A 156 -3.53 8.08 -4.73
N TYR A 157 -4.40 7.22 -5.27
CA TYR A 157 -4.76 5.95 -4.64
C TYR A 157 -3.59 4.97 -4.55
N GLN A 158 -2.68 4.95 -5.52
CA GLN A 158 -1.47 4.12 -5.45
C GLN A 158 -0.64 4.45 -4.21
N LEU A 159 -0.38 5.74 -3.98
CA LEU A 159 0.44 6.17 -2.84
C LEU A 159 -0.33 6.00 -1.52
N SER A 160 -1.65 6.21 -1.52
CA SER A 160 -2.52 5.90 -0.39
C SER A 160 -2.41 4.43 0.02
N LEU A 161 -2.53 3.48 -0.92
CA LEU A 161 -2.40 2.04 -0.66
C LEU A 161 -1.02 1.64 -0.11
N HIS A 162 0.06 2.13 -0.71
CA HIS A 162 1.41 1.91 -0.18
C HIS A 162 1.55 2.41 1.26
N THR A 163 0.96 3.56 1.55
CA THR A 163 1.08 4.22 2.85
C THR A 163 0.21 3.52 3.91
N TYR A 164 -1.00 3.07 3.57
CA TYR A 164 -1.77 2.17 4.45
C TYR A 164 -1.04 0.85 4.72
N LYS A 165 -0.42 0.23 3.70
CA LYS A 165 0.40 -0.97 3.89
C LYS A 165 1.55 -0.73 4.87
N ARG A 166 2.26 0.40 4.79
CA ARG A 166 3.31 0.77 5.76
C ARG A 166 2.74 0.91 7.18
N SER A 167 1.57 1.54 7.33
CA SER A 167 0.90 1.66 8.63
C SER A 167 0.58 0.28 9.25
N LEU A 168 0.11 -0.67 8.44
CA LEU A 168 -0.12 -2.05 8.87
C LEU A 168 1.19 -2.73 9.30
N VAL A 169 2.26 -2.60 8.51
CA VAL A 169 3.58 -3.15 8.84
C VAL A 169 4.08 -2.63 10.19
N TYR A 170 4.00 -1.32 10.45
CA TYR A 170 4.42 -0.76 11.72
C TYR A 170 3.52 -1.20 12.88
N SER A 171 2.22 -1.33 12.67
CA SER A 171 1.30 -1.86 13.69
C SER A 171 1.62 -3.32 14.04
N LEU A 172 1.95 -4.16 13.05
CA LEU A 172 2.38 -5.55 13.28
C LEU A 172 3.75 -5.64 13.97
N LEU A 173 4.71 -4.80 13.57
CA LEU A 173 6.00 -4.68 14.27
C LEU A 173 5.83 -4.27 15.74
N THR A 174 4.82 -3.43 16.01
CA THR A 174 4.43 -3.07 17.38
C THR A 174 3.96 -4.30 18.14
N LEU A 175 2.99 -5.06 17.59
CA LEU A 175 2.46 -6.28 18.23
C LEU A 175 3.56 -7.31 18.51
N ARG A 176 4.48 -7.52 17.55
CA ARG A 176 5.65 -8.40 17.76
C ARG A 176 6.56 -7.92 18.88
N SER A 177 6.81 -6.62 18.96
CA SER A 177 7.63 -6.03 20.02
C SER A 177 6.96 -6.12 21.40
N GLN A 178 5.62 -6.08 21.43
CA GLN A 178 4.80 -6.36 22.61
C GLN A 178 4.72 -7.85 22.96
N LYS A 179 5.28 -8.74 22.12
CA LYS A 179 5.12 -10.20 22.21
C LYS A 179 3.65 -10.65 22.23
N SER A 180 2.79 -9.85 21.59
CA SER A 180 1.37 -10.12 21.49
C SER A 180 1.08 -11.02 20.30
N GLU A 181 -0.02 -11.77 20.38
CA GLU A 181 -0.48 -12.61 19.28
C GLU A 181 -0.92 -11.75 18.08
N ILE A 182 -0.47 -12.15 16.89
CA ILE A 182 -0.90 -11.54 15.64
C ILE A 182 -2.30 -12.07 15.30
N PRO A 183 -3.31 -11.20 15.09
CA PRO A 183 -4.65 -11.67 14.76
C PRO A 183 -4.63 -12.51 13.48
N GLU A 184 -5.46 -13.56 13.44
CA GLU A 184 -5.51 -14.55 12.35
C GLU A 184 -5.64 -13.90 10.95
N THR A 185 -6.45 -12.85 10.86
CA THR A 185 -6.68 -12.08 9.63
C THR A 185 -5.41 -11.43 9.06
N TYR A 186 -4.38 -11.22 9.89
CA TYR A 186 -3.12 -10.56 9.50
C TYR A 186 -1.91 -11.51 9.49
N GLN A 187 -2.07 -12.80 9.75
CA GLN A 187 -0.94 -13.74 9.78
C GLN A 187 -0.20 -13.83 8.44
N SER A 188 -0.93 -13.80 7.31
CA SER A 188 -0.30 -13.82 5.98
C SER A 188 0.50 -12.54 5.73
N ALA A 189 -0.10 -11.37 6.02
CA ALA A 189 0.58 -10.09 5.95
C ALA A 189 1.81 -10.01 6.87
N ASP A 190 1.74 -10.55 8.08
CA ASP A 190 2.88 -10.61 9.00
C ASP A 190 4.01 -11.49 8.45
N ALA A 191 3.69 -12.66 7.91
CA ALA A 191 4.66 -13.55 7.29
C ALA A 191 5.32 -12.93 6.04
N ALA A 192 4.54 -12.29 5.16
CA ALA A 192 5.02 -11.76 3.90
C ALA A 192 5.71 -10.39 4.03
N TRP A 193 5.17 -9.49 4.86
CA TRP A 193 5.64 -8.10 4.90
C TRP A 193 6.52 -7.79 6.11
N VAL A 194 6.31 -8.45 7.24
CA VAL A 194 6.93 -8.07 8.52
C VAL A 194 8.08 -8.99 8.89
N GLN A 195 7.90 -10.31 8.76
CA GLN A 195 8.92 -11.31 9.08
C GLN A 195 10.28 -11.02 8.40
N PRO A 196 10.35 -10.64 7.11
CA PRO A 196 11.63 -10.34 6.46
C PRO A 196 12.36 -9.15 7.10
N ILE A 197 11.61 -8.10 7.48
CA ILE A 197 12.14 -6.91 8.17
C ILE A 197 12.58 -7.28 9.58
N TRP A 198 11.79 -8.10 10.27
CA TRP A 198 12.10 -8.54 11.62
C TRP A 198 13.39 -9.37 11.67
N MET A 199 13.55 -10.33 10.75
CA MET A 199 14.75 -11.17 10.67
C MET A 199 16.01 -10.37 10.34
N SER A 200 15.94 -9.40 9.43
CA SER A 200 17.10 -8.59 9.06
C SER A 200 17.61 -7.74 10.23
N LEU A 201 16.70 -7.16 11.03
CA LEU A 201 17.06 -6.38 12.23
C LEU A 201 17.75 -7.25 13.29
N HIS A 202 17.32 -8.49 13.49
CA HIS A 202 17.90 -9.37 14.51
C HIS A 202 19.23 -9.99 14.04
N LYS A 203 19.41 -10.24 12.74
CA LYS A 203 20.68 -10.69 12.17
C LYS A 203 21.76 -9.62 12.29
N GLN A 204 21.42 -8.35 12.05
CA GLN A 204 22.35 -7.22 12.26
C GLN A 204 22.82 -7.12 13.71
N LYS A 205 21.91 -7.31 14.69
CA LYS A 205 22.26 -7.26 16.12
C LYS A 205 23.22 -8.38 16.53
N GLN A 206 23.12 -9.57 15.95
CA GLN A 206 24.06 -10.67 16.24
C GLN A 206 25.46 -10.39 15.70
N ASN A 207 25.59 -9.84 14.50
CA ASN A 207 26.89 -9.53 13.91
C ASN A 207 27.60 -8.38 14.65
N SER A 208 26.87 -7.36 15.11
CA SER A 208 27.48 -6.25 15.88
C SER A 208 28.00 -6.65 17.26
N ILE A 209 27.57 -7.80 17.80
CA ILE A 209 28.06 -8.33 19.09
C ILE A 209 29.33 -9.16 18.90
N GLN A 210 29.59 -9.70 17.70
CA GLN A 210 30.78 -10.51 17.42
C GLN A 210 32.00 -9.67 16.97
N GLU A 211 31.82 -8.40 16.62
CA GLU A 211 32.89 -7.51 16.15
C GLU A 211 33.42 -6.53 17.21
N ASN A 212 33.01 -6.67 18.48
CA ASN A 212 33.55 -5.91 19.63
C ASN A 212 34.13 -6.85 20.69
#